data_AF-A0A946JAA9-F1
#
_entry.id   AF-A0A946JAA9-F1
#
_cell.length_a   1.000
_cell.length_b   1.000
_cell.length_c   1.000
_cell.angle_alpha   90.00
_cell.angle_beta   90.00
_cell.angle_gamma   90.00
#
_symmetry.space_group_name_H-M   'P 1'
#
loop_
_entity.id
_entity.type
_entity.pdbx_description
1 polymer ?
#
loop_
_entity_poly.entity_id
_entity_poly.type
_entity_poly.pdbx_seq_one_letter_code
_entity_poly.pdbx_strand_id
1 'polypeptide(L)'
;MPDSPFRSALLSKNRQACKEALSQDLRGTELVECLNDLLYCSVSVIQTSIQEMHPVCVINSIKNLIGDDRENPSKPLLQFAANYLLGFKFRNDDESILEDAAKDGIGLTGFLGDLEDVCQLGKWDEVQAISAKIFLASDRSRGVMDSLAEIGLQDSNSNVLFIFHLLRAYQFQESKDDNWSFTKCMIDWLNGKILPEPHEQTEKTPRYIIDLMIENRDPTLFASVLRLWDGDYVRIRGFKRELSYWCSQILITDSEVKPDENHWLLNKDKRKFILASEKMVRRKKSKSEKANALVILEAVRALSSTATHHQLCILGARLNQLLS
;
A
#
# COMPACT_ATOMS: atom_id res chain seq x y z
N MET A 1 -15.31 4.89 14.29
CA MET A 1 -16.73 4.83 13.86
C MET A 1 -17.42 3.65 14.56
N PRO A 2 -18.72 3.71 14.91
CA PRO A 2 -19.46 2.49 15.25
C PRO A 2 -19.31 1.51 14.08
N ASP A 3 -18.98 0.25 14.38
CA ASP A 3 -18.69 -0.76 13.38
C ASP A 3 -19.76 -0.78 12.29
N SER A 4 -19.38 -0.44 11.05
CA SER A 4 -20.32 -0.52 9.93
C SER A 4 -20.78 -1.98 9.77
N PRO A 5 -22.02 -2.22 9.31
CA PRO A 5 -22.50 -3.59 9.07
C PRO A 5 -21.59 -4.37 8.10
N PHE A 6 -21.00 -3.67 7.14
CA PHE A 6 -20.09 -4.28 6.17
C PHE A 6 -18.73 -4.65 6.77
N ARG A 7 -18.14 -3.75 7.57
CA ARG A 7 -16.91 -4.04 8.34
C ARG A 7 -17.10 -5.23 9.26
N SER A 8 -18.19 -5.24 10.02
CA SER A 8 -18.57 -6.37 10.89
C SER A 8 -18.68 -7.68 10.11
N ALA A 9 -19.30 -7.65 8.93
CA ALA A 9 -19.43 -8.81 8.07
C ALA A 9 -18.07 -9.32 7.55
N LEU A 10 -17.15 -8.42 7.20
CA LEU A 10 -15.80 -8.79 6.77
C LEU A 10 -15.01 -9.46 7.91
N LEU A 11 -14.98 -8.84 9.09
CA LEU A 11 -14.24 -9.34 10.25
C LEU A 11 -14.78 -10.68 10.76
N SER A 12 -16.11 -10.83 10.80
CA SER A 12 -16.79 -12.10 11.17
C SER A 12 -16.79 -13.15 10.05
N LYS A 13 -16.26 -12.81 8.87
CA LYS A 13 -16.24 -13.64 7.66
C LYS A 13 -17.63 -14.05 7.14
N ASN A 14 -18.66 -13.25 7.40
CA ASN A 14 -20.01 -13.49 6.91
C ASN A 14 -20.13 -13.15 5.41
N ARG A 15 -19.89 -14.16 4.57
CA ARG A 15 -19.91 -14.03 3.10
C ARG A 15 -21.25 -13.52 2.55
N GLN A 16 -22.35 -13.93 3.16
CA GLN A 16 -23.68 -13.58 2.67
C GLN A 16 -23.97 -12.10 2.96
N ALA A 17 -23.70 -11.65 4.18
CA ALA A 17 -23.84 -10.24 4.55
C ALA A 17 -22.92 -9.33 3.71
N CYS A 18 -21.68 -9.74 3.42
CA CYS A 18 -20.81 -8.98 2.50
C CYS A 18 -21.40 -8.86 1.09
N LYS A 19 -22.00 -9.93 0.55
CA LYS A 19 -22.63 -9.90 -0.78
C LYS A 19 -23.84 -8.98 -0.80
N GLU A 20 -24.65 -9.01 0.24
CA GLU A 20 -25.84 -8.16 0.37
C GLU A 20 -25.44 -6.69 0.45
N ALA A 21 -24.44 -6.34 1.28
CA ALA A 21 -23.90 -4.99 1.35
C ALA A 21 -23.38 -4.48 0.00
N LEU A 22 -22.69 -5.33 -0.77
CA LEU A 22 -22.15 -4.99 -2.09
C LEU A 22 -23.15 -5.09 -3.24
N SER A 23 -24.39 -5.53 -3.00
CA SER A 23 -25.43 -5.62 -4.03
C SER A 23 -26.09 -4.27 -4.31
N GLN A 24 -25.99 -3.34 -3.36
CA GLN A 24 -26.49 -1.98 -3.46
C GLN A 24 -25.69 -1.17 -4.49
N ASP A 25 -26.28 -0.07 -4.97
CA ASP A 25 -25.60 0.83 -5.90
C ASP A 25 -24.76 1.86 -5.17
N LEU A 26 -23.60 1.42 -4.66
CA LEU A 26 -22.70 2.24 -3.84
C LEU A 26 -22.16 3.41 -4.66
N ARG A 27 -22.45 4.64 -4.25
CA ARG A 27 -21.92 5.89 -4.86
C ARG A 27 -21.60 6.93 -3.80
N GLY A 28 -20.81 7.94 -4.18
CA GLY A 28 -20.48 9.06 -3.29
C GLY A 28 -19.93 8.58 -1.95
N THR A 29 -20.55 9.04 -0.86
CA THR A 29 -20.15 8.71 0.52
C THR A 29 -20.21 7.20 0.82
N GLU A 30 -21.25 6.50 0.35
CA GLU A 30 -21.40 5.05 0.61
C GLU A 30 -20.25 4.24 -0.01
N LEU A 31 -19.78 4.66 -1.19
CA LEU A 31 -18.61 4.06 -1.82
C LEU A 31 -17.34 4.33 -1.00
N VAL A 32 -17.17 5.56 -0.50
CA VAL A 32 -16.02 5.94 0.34
C VAL A 32 -16.00 5.13 1.64
N GLU A 33 -17.13 5.01 2.33
CA GLU A 33 -17.27 4.20 3.55
C GLU A 33 -16.93 2.73 3.29
N CYS A 34 -17.48 2.14 2.22
CA CYS A 34 -17.17 0.78 1.81
C CYS A 34 -15.67 0.57 1.54
N LEU A 35 -15.03 1.53 0.85
CA LEU A 35 -13.59 1.47 0.58
C LEU A 35 -12.76 1.64 1.87
N ASN A 36 -13.17 2.51 2.80
CA ASN A 36 -12.54 2.66 4.11
C ASN A 36 -12.62 1.36 4.91
N ASP A 37 -13.76 0.66 4.90
CA ASP A 37 -13.90 -0.63 5.58
C ASP A 37 -13.03 -1.73 4.96
N LEU A 38 -12.94 -1.78 3.63
CA LEU A 38 -12.04 -2.70 2.94
C LEU A 38 -10.58 -2.42 3.32
N LEU A 39 -10.16 -1.16 3.34
CA LEU A 39 -8.80 -0.77 3.70
C LEU A 39 -8.49 -1.08 5.16
N TYR A 40 -9.40 -0.74 6.08
CA TYR A 40 -9.31 -1.08 7.49
C TYR A 40 -9.10 -2.60 7.67
N CYS A 41 -10.00 -3.41 7.11
CA CYS A 41 -9.87 -4.86 7.20
C CYS A 41 -8.56 -5.38 6.59
N SER A 42 -8.04 -4.72 5.54
CA SER A 42 -6.79 -5.10 4.90
C SER A 42 -5.55 -4.87 5.78
N VAL A 43 -5.56 -3.84 6.63
CA VAL A 43 -4.46 -3.54 7.56
C VAL A 43 -4.58 -4.29 8.89
N SER A 44 -5.79 -4.77 9.22
CA SER A 44 -6.05 -5.62 10.39
C SER A 44 -5.73 -7.09 10.16
N VAL A 45 -5.18 -7.48 9.01
CA VAL A 45 -4.78 -8.87 8.73
C VAL A 45 -3.59 -9.27 9.61
N ILE A 46 -3.63 -10.48 10.18
CA ILE A 46 -2.52 -11.05 10.93
C ILE A 46 -1.35 -11.35 9.98
N GLN A 47 -0.15 -10.86 10.31
CA GLN A 47 1.06 -10.99 9.48
C GLN A 47 1.38 -12.44 9.08
N THR A 48 1.22 -13.41 10.00
CA THR A 48 1.49 -14.84 9.73
C THR A 48 0.52 -15.48 8.73
N SER A 49 -0.58 -14.81 8.39
CA SER A 49 -1.51 -15.27 7.35
C SER A 49 -1.17 -14.78 5.95
N ILE A 50 -0.12 -13.95 5.81
CA ILE A 50 0.33 -13.36 4.56
C ILE A 50 1.45 -14.23 3.98
N GLN A 51 1.29 -14.65 2.73
CA GLN A 51 2.25 -15.54 2.05
C GLN A 51 3.08 -14.83 0.98
N GLU A 52 2.50 -13.84 0.31
CA GLU A 52 3.16 -13.12 -0.79
C GLU A 52 3.08 -11.61 -0.51
N MET A 53 2.04 -10.96 -1.01
CA MET A 53 1.86 -9.51 -0.90
C MET A 53 0.88 -9.15 0.21
N HIS A 54 1.21 -8.10 0.97
CA HIS A 54 0.30 -7.59 1.99
C HIS A 54 -1.05 -7.16 1.37
N PRO A 55 -2.21 -7.54 1.94
CA PRO A 55 -3.52 -7.25 1.38
C PRO A 55 -3.78 -5.77 1.10
N VAL A 56 -3.24 -4.87 1.93
CA VAL A 56 -3.35 -3.41 1.71
C VAL A 56 -2.86 -2.97 0.32
N CYS A 57 -1.83 -3.63 -0.25
CA CYS A 57 -1.34 -3.32 -1.59
C CYS A 57 -2.41 -3.58 -2.65
N VAL A 58 -3.13 -4.70 -2.51
CA VAL A 58 -4.20 -5.13 -3.42
C VAL A 58 -5.42 -4.22 -3.27
N ILE A 59 -5.87 -3.99 -2.03
CA ILE A 59 -7.07 -3.20 -1.77
C ILE A 59 -6.87 -1.73 -2.15
N ASN A 60 -5.72 -1.14 -1.82
CA ASN A 60 -5.39 0.22 -2.25
C ASN A 60 -5.28 0.32 -3.78
N SER A 61 -4.80 -0.72 -4.45
CA SER A 61 -4.78 -0.76 -5.92
C SER A 61 -6.18 -0.80 -6.53
N ILE A 62 -7.06 -1.64 -5.99
CA ILE A 62 -8.48 -1.71 -6.39
C ILE A 62 -9.17 -0.37 -6.18
N LYS A 63 -8.97 0.27 -5.03
CA LYS A 63 -9.49 1.62 -4.74
C LYS A 63 -9.06 2.63 -5.80
N ASN A 64 -7.79 2.64 -6.17
CA ASN A 64 -7.27 3.57 -7.19
C ASN A 64 -7.86 3.29 -8.58
N LEU A 65 -8.06 2.02 -8.95
CA LEU A 65 -8.69 1.63 -10.22
C LEU A 65 -10.17 2.04 -10.26
N ILE A 66 -10.92 1.79 -9.19
CA ILE A 66 -12.32 2.25 -9.07
C ILE A 66 -12.40 3.78 -9.13
N GLY A 67 -11.42 4.47 -8.52
CA GLY A 67 -11.36 5.92 -8.49
C GLY A 67 -11.23 6.60 -9.86
N ASP A 68 -10.93 5.86 -10.93
CA ASP A 68 -10.92 6.38 -12.31
C ASP A 68 -12.35 6.66 -12.85
N ASP A 69 -13.39 6.01 -12.31
CA ASP A 69 -14.81 6.26 -12.62
C ASP A 69 -15.66 6.08 -11.34
N ARG A 70 -15.77 7.17 -10.57
CA ARG A 70 -16.48 7.18 -9.29
C ARG A 70 -18.00 7.12 -9.43
N GLU A 71 -18.52 7.53 -10.58
CA GLU A 71 -19.95 7.53 -10.88
C GLU A 71 -20.45 6.13 -11.25
N ASN A 72 -19.55 5.28 -11.77
CA ASN A 72 -19.83 3.90 -12.16
C ASN A 72 -18.79 2.93 -11.56
N PRO A 73 -18.73 2.79 -10.22
CA PRO A 73 -17.71 1.97 -9.59
C PRO A 73 -17.86 0.49 -9.96
N SER A 74 -16.72 -0.18 -10.16
CA SER A 74 -16.71 -1.58 -10.59
C SER A 74 -17.15 -2.54 -9.48
N LYS A 75 -18.41 -2.98 -9.53
CA LYS A 75 -18.94 -4.03 -8.65
C LYS A 75 -18.11 -5.32 -8.65
N PRO A 76 -17.62 -5.84 -9.80
CA PRO A 76 -16.74 -7.00 -9.81
C PRO A 76 -15.45 -6.82 -8.99
N LEU A 77 -14.85 -5.63 -9.00
CA LEU A 77 -13.65 -5.35 -8.22
C LEU A 77 -13.95 -5.26 -6.72
N LEU A 78 -15.04 -4.61 -6.32
CA LEU A 78 -15.49 -4.56 -4.92
C LEU A 78 -15.78 -5.97 -4.38
N GLN A 79 -16.47 -6.79 -5.16
CA GLN A 79 -16.75 -8.18 -4.80
C GLN A 79 -15.46 -9.01 -4.71
N PHE A 80 -14.50 -8.80 -5.62
CA PHE A 80 -13.21 -9.46 -5.53
C PHE A 80 -12.45 -9.04 -4.27
N ALA A 81 -12.40 -7.73 -3.95
CA ALA A 81 -11.76 -7.19 -2.76
C ALA A 81 -12.29 -7.84 -1.47
N ALA A 82 -13.62 -7.86 -1.28
CA ALA A 82 -14.22 -8.52 -0.13
C ALA A 82 -13.90 -10.02 -0.08
N ASN A 83 -14.07 -10.74 -1.19
CA ASN A 83 -13.76 -12.18 -1.26
C ASN A 83 -12.27 -12.50 -1.05
N TYR A 84 -11.38 -11.57 -1.39
CA TYR A 84 -9.95 -11.67 -1.15
C TYR A 84 -9.68 -11.57 0.37
N LEU A 85 -10.20 -10.53 1.02
CA LEU A 85 -10.05 -10.31 2.47
C LEU A 85 -10.66 -11.42 3.33
N LEU A 86 -11.79 -11.98 2.92
CA LEU A 86 -12.43 -13.13 3.59
C LEU A 86 -11.53 -14.38 3.67
N GLY A 87 -10.43 -14.43 2.91
CA GLY A 87 -9.42 -15.48 2.97
C GLY A 87 -8.43 -15.36 4.14
N PHE A 88 -8.33 -14.19 4.79
CA PHE A 88 -7.31 -13.90 5.79
C PHE A 88 -7.84 -14.06 7.22
N LYS A 89 -6.94 -14.07 8.21
CA LYS A 89 -7.30 -13.94 9.63
C LYS A 89 -7.02 -12.50 10.07
N PHE A 90 -7.82 -11.98 10.99
CA PHE A 90 -7.73 -10.61 11.47
C PHE A 90 -7.24 -10.56 12.92
N ARG A 91 -6.45 -9.54 13.24
CA ARG A 91 -6.02 -9.19 14.59
C ARG A 91 -7.22 -8.76 15.43
N ASN A 92 -7.09 -8.89 16.74
CA ASN A 92 -8.11 -8.51 17.72
C ASN A 92 -7.50 -7.90 18.99
N ASP A 93 -6.20 -7.64 19.00
CA ASP A 93 -5.41 -7.15 20.12
C ASP A 93 -5.10 -5.64 20.02
N ASP A 94 -5.38 -5.01 18.88
CA ASP A 94 -5.12 -3.58 18.62
C ASP A 94 -5.58 -2.66 19.77
N GLU A 95 -6.81 -2.83 20.27
CA GLU A 95 -7.36 -2.02 21.37
C GLU A 95 -6.70 -2.34 22.72
N SER A 96 -6.49 -3.62 23.03
CA SER A 96 -5.86 -4.05 24.29
C SER A 96 -4.45 -3.48 24.46
N ILE A 97 -3.68 -3.37 23.36
CA ILE A 97 -2.35 -2.76 23.38
C ILE A 97 -2.40 -1.29 23.79
N LEU A 98 -3.40 -0.54 23.30
CA LEU A 98 -3.58 0.86 23.65
C LEU A 98 -4.04 1.03 25.10
N GLU A 99 -4.94 0.16 25.57
CA GLU A 99 -5.39 0.18 26.96
C GLU A 99 -4.24 -0.09 27.94
N ASP A 100 -3.38 -1.06 27.64
CA ASP A 100 -2.25 -1.39 28.48
C ASP A 100 -1.21 -0.26 28.48
N ALA A 101 -0.94 0.35 27.32
CA ALA A 101 -0.08 1.53 27.23
C ALA A 101 -0.64 2.73 28.03
N ALA A 102 -1.96 2.88 28.09
CA ALA A 102 -2.60 3.93 28.87
C ALA A 102 -2.49 3.68 30.39
N LYS A 103 -2.64 2.42 30.83
CA LYS A 103 -2.48 2.01 32.24
C LYS A 103 -1.06 2.21 32.74
N ASP A 104 -0.06 1.94 31.91
CA ASP A 104 1.37 2.09 32.22
C ASP A 104 1.83 3.56 32.35
N GLY A 105 0.93 4.51 32.07
CA GLY A 105 1.15 5.95 32.20
C GLY A 105 1.64 6.60 30.91
N ILE A 106 0.81 7.49 30.36
CA ILE A 106 1.09 8.29 29.14
C ILE A 106 2.15 9.38 29.41
N GLY A 107 2.40 9.73 30.67
CA GLY A 107 3.32 10.80 31.09
C GLY A 107 4.81 10.46 31.02
N LEU A 108 5.18 9.19 30.83
CA LEU A 108 6.55 8.76 30.50
C LEU A 108 6.71 8.83 28.98
N THR A 109 6.84 10.05 28.45
CA THR A 109 6.85 10.30 27.01
C THR A 109 8.05 9.61 26.36
N GLY A 110 7.81 8.57 25.56
CA GLY A 110 8.80 8.11 24.59
C GLY A 110 9.02 9.20 23.53
N PHE A 111 10.26 9.43 23.13
CA PHE A 111 10.58 10.32 22.02
C PHE A 111 10.67 9.53 20.72
N LEU A 112 10.50 10.22 19.58
CA LEU A 112 10.69 9.58 18.27
C LEU A 112 12.13 9.07 18.08
N GLY A 113 13.12 9.70 18.73
CA GLY A 113 14.49 9.20 18.76
C GLY A 113 14.60 7.84 19.45
N ASP A 114 13.93 7.66 20.60
CA ASP A 114 13.91 6.37 21.30
C ASP A 114 13.28 5.28 20.42
N LEU A 115 12.23 5.62 19.67
CA LEU A 115 11.59 4.72 18.71
C LEU A 115 12.56 4.31 17.58
N GLU A 116 13.32 5.27 17.04
CA GLU A 116 14.34 5.01 16.02
C GLU A 116 15.42 4.05 16.56
N ASP A 117 15.92 4.30 17.78
CA ASP A 117 16.93 3.46 18.43
C ASP A 117 16.46 2.02 18.66
N VAL A 118 15.26 1.82 19.24
CA VAL A 118 14.76 0.46 19.48
C VAL A 118 14.43 -0.29 18.20
N CYS A 119 14.07 0.42 17.11
CA CYS A 119 13.92 -0.18 15.79
C CYS A 119 15.27 -0.69 15.26
N GLN A 120 16.33 0.13 15.31
CA GLN A 120 17.67 -0.27 14.85
C GLN A 120 18.24 -1.43 15.66
N LEU A 121 17.97 -1.46 16.96
CA LEU A 121 18.37 -2.55 17.85
C LEU A 121 17.52 -3.82 17.68
N GLY A 122 16.46 -3.79 16.86
CA GLY A 122 15.57 -4.94 16.63
C GLY A 122 14.75 -5.35 17.86
N LYS A 123 14.50 -4.42 18.80
CA LYS A 123 13.79 -4.68 20.06
C LYS A 123 12.29 -4.50 19.90
N TRP A 124 11.65 -5.39 19.14
CA TRP A 124 10.28 -5.21 18.64
C TRP A 124 9.19 -5.14 19.72
N ASP A 125 9.37 -5.80 20.86
CA ASP A 125 8.46 -5.66 22.00
C ASP A 125 8.51 -4.23 22.58
N GLU A 126 9.70 -3.63 22.65
CA GLU A 126 9.89 -2.23 23.06
C GLU A 126 9.34 -1.27 22.00
N VAL A 127 9.53 -1.55 20.71
CA VAL A 127 8.98 -0.76 19.59
C VAL A 127 7.47 -0.63 19.71
N GLN A 128 6.75 -1.72 20.00
CA GLN A 128 5.29 -1.68 20.14
C GLN A 128 4.87 -0.82 21.32
N ALA A 129 5.48 -1.01 22.48
CA ALA A 129 5.14 -0.27 23.70
C ALA A 129 5.41 1.24 23.55
N ILE A 130 6.57 1.61 23.02
CA ILE A 130 6.95 3.01 22.76
C ILE A 130 6.01 3.63 21.72
N SER A 131 5.74 2.92 20.63
CA SER A 131 4.82 3.37 19.58
C SER A 131 3.42 3.66 20.14
N ALA A 132 2.87 2.78 20.97
CA ALA A 132 1.56 2.97 21.58
C ALA A 132 1.53 4.20 22.50
N LYS A 133 2.58 4.39 23.33
CA LYS A 133 2.70 5.55 24.21
C LYS A 133 2.78 6.86 23.43
N ILE A 134 3.63 6.94 22.41
CA ILE A 134 3.76 8.13 21.54
C ILE A 134 2.44 8.41 20.81
N PHE A 135 1.79 7.36 20.30
CA PHE A 135 0.51 7.48 19.62
C PHE A 135 -0.56 8.08 20.54
N LEU A 136 -0.68 7.61 21.78
CA LEU A 136 -1.63 8.15 22.76
C LEU A 136 -1.26 9.57 23.21
N ALA A 137 0.02 9.82 23.53
CA ALA A 137 0.50 11.13 24.01
C ALA A 137 0.35 12.24 22.95
N SER A 138 0.34 11.87 21.66
CA SER A 138 0.18 12.80 20.54
C SER A 138 -1.27 12.95 20.05
N ASP A 139 -2.26 12.57 20.86
CA ASP A 139 -3.69 12.58 20.46
C ASP A 139 -3.94 11.75 19.18
N ARG A 140 -3.40 10.53 19.15
CA ARG A 140 -3.58 9.55 18.07
C ARG A 140 -3.06 10.07 16.72
N SER A 141 -1.97 10.84 16.75
CA SER A 141 -1.39 11.45 15.56
C SER A 141 -0.68 10.45 14.65
N ARG A 142 -0.37 10.92 13.43
CA ARG A 142 0.37 10.18 12.41
C ARG A 142 1.88 10.08 12.69
N GLY A 143 2.41 10.76 13.71
CA GLY A 143 3.87 10.90 13.92
C GLY A 143 4.63 9.58 13.99
N VAL A 144 4.07 8.58 14.68
CA VAL A 144 4.65 7.23 14.78
C VAL A 144 4.71 6.55 13.41
N MET A 145 3.59 6.55 12.68
CA MET A 145 3.50 5.99 11.33
C MET A 145 4.53 6.60 10.37
N ASP A 146 4.65 7.93 10.35
CA ASP A 146 5.59 8.61 9.45
C ASP A 146 7.05 8.29 9.79
N SER A 147 7.35 8.10 11.08
CA SER A 147 8.70 7.73 11.55
C SER A 147 9.04 6.30 11.15
N LEU A 148 8.12 5.35 11.39
CA LEU A 148 8.28 3.97 10.97
C LEU A 148 8.38 3.82 9.45
N ALA A 149 7.67 4.66 8.68
CA ALA A 149 7.80 4.68 7.23
C ALA A 149 9.20 5.15 6.78
N GLU A 150 9.78 6.16 7.42
CA GLU A 150 11.16 6.58 7.12
C GLU A 150 12.16 5.47 7.45
N ILE A 151 12.05 4.87 8.65
CA ILE A 151 12.90 3.76 9.07
C ILE A 151 12.78 2.58 8.11
N GLY A 152 11.55 2.17 7.76
CA GLY A 152 11.32 1.05 6.85
C GLY A 152 11.89 1.26 5.45
N LEU A 153 12.04 2.52 4.99
CA LEU A 153 12.64 2.83 3.70
C LEU A 153 14.17 2.61 3.65
N GLN A 154 14.84 2.44 4.79
CA GLN A 154 16.23 2.00 4.84
C GLN A 154 16.41 0.68 4.09
N ASP A 155 15.43 -0.24 4.15
CA ASP A 155 15.33 -1.37 3.22
C ASP A 155 14.23 -1.13 2.17
N SER A 156 14.51 -0.21 1.25
CA SER A 156 13.59 0.15 0.17
C SER A 156 13.22 -1.05 -0.71
N ASN A 157 14.14 -1.99 -0.97
CA ASN A 157 13.85 -3.16 -1.82
C ASN A 157 12.72 -4.01 -1.25
N SER A 158 12.72 -4.24 0.06
CA SER A 158 11.71 -5.08 0.71
C SER A 158 10.43 -4.33 1.08
N ASN A 159 10.50 -3.01 1.31
CA ASN A 159 9.43 -2.29 1.99
C ASN A 159 8.73 -1.22 1.15
N VAL A 160 9.34 -0.70 0.08
CA VAL A 160 8.82 0.51 -0.59
C VAL A 160 7.41 0.34 -1.16
N LEU A 161 7.11 -0.83 -1.74
CA LEU A 161 5.78 -1.14 -2.27
C LEU A 161 4.73 -1.12 -1.14
N PHE A 162 5.02 -1.83 -0.04
CA PHE A 162 4.14 -1.88 1.12
C PHE A 162 3.93 -0.51 1.75
N ILE A 163 5.02 0.22 2.04
CA ILE A 163 4.98 1.54 2.67
C ILE A 163 4.16 2.51 1.83
N PHE A 164 4.37 2.53 0.51
CA PHE A 164 3.58 3.35 -0.39
C PHE A 164 2.09 3.04 -0.27
N HIS A 165 1.69 1.76 -0.40
CA HIS A 165 0.28 1.42 -0.37
C HIS A 165 -0.35 1.65 1.01
N LEU A 166 0.38 1.40 2.10
CA LEU A 166 -0.10 1.64 3.46
C LEU A 166 -0.30 3.13 3.74
N LEU A 167 0.66 3.99 3.39
CA LEU A 167 0.52 5.44 3.57
C LEU A 167 -0.64 6.02 2.74
N ARG A 168 -0.85 5.51 1.52
CA ARG A 168 -1.97 5.93 0.67
C ARG A 168 -3.32 5.41 1.15
N ALA A 169 -3.34 4.26 1.83
CA ALA A 169 -4.52 3.75 2.51
C ALA A 169 -4.82 4.59 3.76
N TYR A 170 -3.82 4.88 4.58
CA TYR A 170 -3.92 5.75 5.76
C TYR A 170 -4.45 7.13 5.40
N GLN A 171 -3.90 7.78 4.36
CA GLN A 171 -4.34 9.11 3.96
C GLN A 171 -5.77 9.14 3.42
N PHE A 172 -6.28 8.01 2.92
CA PHE A 172 -7.67 7.89 2.49
C PHE A 172 -8.61 7.62 3.67
N GLN A 173 -8.11 7.03 4.75
CA GLN A 173 -8.89 6.78 5.96
C GLN A 173 -9.25 8.10 6.65
N GLU A 174 -10.54 8.33 6.85
CA GLU A 174 -11.07 9.55 7.47
C GLU A 174 -11.27 9.40 8.98
N SER A 175 -11.27 8.17 9.51
CA SER A 175 -11.49 7.89 10.93
C SER A 175 -10.18 7.85 11.73
N LYS A 176 -10.02 8.80 12.67
CA LYS A 176 -8.90 8.80 13.62
C LYS A 176 -8.84 7.55 14.51
N ASP A 177 -10.00 6.94 14.79
CA ASP A 177 -10.07 5.72 15.62
C ASP A 177 -9.34 4.55 14.94
N ASP A 178 -9.33 4.53 13.61
CA ASP A 178 -8.71 3.47 12.82
C ASP A 178 -7.17 3.65 12.70
N ASN A 179 -6.62 4.84 13.01
CA ASN A 179 -5.21 5.19 12.78
C ASN A 179 -4.22 4.20 13.42
N TRP A 180 -4.56 3.67 14.59
CA TRP A 180 -3.71 2.71 15.28
C TRP A 180 -3.54 1.42 14.48
N SER A 181 -4.61 0.90 13.86
CA SER A 181 -4.56 -0.35 13.09
C SER A 181 -3.60 -0.26 11.89
N PHE A 182 -3.47 0.93 11.30
CA PHE A 182 -2.45 1.16 10.28
C PHE A 182 -1.04 1.21 10.87
N THR A 183 -0.87 1.92 12.00
CA THR A 183 0.44 2.01 12.68
C THR A 183 0.92 0.63 13.12
N LYS A 184 0.03 -0.14 13.76
CA LYS A 184 0.26 -1.53 14.14
C LYS A 184 0.58 -2.42 12.94
N CYS A 185 -0.09 -2.23 11.80
CA CYS A 185 0.24 -2.91 10.55
C CYS A 185 1.67 -2.61 10.07
N MET A 186 2.15 -1.36 10.19
CA MET A 186 3.55 -1.02 9.89
C MET A 186 4.52 -1.72 10.86
N ILE A 187 4.24 -1.70 12.17
CA ILE A 187 5.06 -2.36 13.19
C ILE A 187 5.16 -3.86 12.89
N ASP A 188 4.03 -4.53 12.66
CA ASP A 188 3.99 -5.95 12.33
C ASP A 188 4.74 -6.29 11.05
N TRP A 189 4.69 -5.40 10.05
CA TRP A 189 5.42 -5.58 8.80
C TRP A 189 6.93 -5.47 8.96
N LEU A 190 7.39 -4.61 9.86
CA LEU A 190 8.82 -4.42 10.15
C LEU A 190 9.34 -5.43 11.18
N ASN A 191 8.46 -5.99 12.02
CA ASN A 191 8.81 -6.91 13.09
C ASN A 191 9.71 -8.07 12.62
N GLY A 192 10.84 -8.25 13.30
CA GLY A 192 11.82 -9.28 13.04
C GLY A 192 12.75 -9.02 11.86
N LYS A 193 12.61 -7.91 11.13
CA LYS A 193 13.53 -7.53 10.05
C LYS A 193 14.79 -6.88 10.61
N ILE A 194 15.93 -7.20 10.00
CA ILE A 194 17.17 -6.46 10.25
C ILE A 194 17.10 -5.21 9.36
N LEU A 195 17.09 -4.04 9.99
CA LEU A 195 17.07 -2.77 9.30
C LEU A 195 18.52 -2.31 9.05
N PRO A 196 18.85 -1.85 7.83
CA PRO A 196 20.11 -1.18 7.58
C PRO A 196 20.17 0.14 8.37
N GLU A 197 21.37 0.57 8.71
CA GLU A 197 21.56 1.94 9.21
C GLU A 197 21.11 2.98 8.17
N PRO A 198 20.71 4.19 8.59
CA PRO A 198 20.35 5.26 7.67
C PRO A 198 21.44 5.51 6.63
N HIS A 199 21.06 5.58 5.35
CA HIS A 199 22.02 5.77 4.26
C HIS A 199 22.37 7.24 4.07
N GLU A 200 23.53 7.50 3.46
CA GLU A 200 23.86 8.84 2.97
C GLU A 200 22.99 9.21 1.76
N GLN A 201 22.58 10.48 1.70
CA GLN A 201 21.84 11.00 0.56
C GLN A 201 22.74 11.02 -0.68
N THR A 202 22.18 10.69 -1.84
CA THR A 202 22.87 10.79 -3.13
C THR A 202 22.16 11.73 -4.10
N GLU A 203 22.84 12.09 -5.19
CA GLU A 203 22.27 12.93 -6.25
C GLU A 203 21.35 12.16 -7.22
N LYS A 204 21.24 10.83 -7.08
CA LYS A 204 20.43 10.00 -7.98
C LYS A 204 18.96 10.11 -7.61
N THR A 205 18.11 10.38 -8.60
CA THR A 205 16.66 10.52 -8.41
C THR A 205 15.90 9.47 -9.22
N PRO A 206 14.64 9.15 -8.88
CA PRO A 206 13.83 8.21 -9.66
C PRO A 206 13.66 8.64 -11.12
N ARG A 207 13.64 9.95 -11.39
CA ARG A 207 13.56 10.49 -12.75
C ARG A 207 14.82 10.24 -13.57
N TYR A 208 15.98 10.14 -12.93
CA TYR A 208 17.23 9.84 -13.62
C TYR A 208 17.28 8.40 -14.17
N ILE A 209 16.55 7.48 -13.53
CA ILE A 209 16.55 6.05 -13.90
C ILE A 209 15.24 5.61 -14.57
N ILE A 210 14.34 6.54 -14.92
CA ILE A 210 12.97 6.20 -15.36
C ILE A 210 12.93 5.30 -16.58
N ASP A 211 13.74 5.58 -17.60
CA ASP A 211 13.75 4.80 -18.85
C ASP A 211 14.21 3.36 -18.57
N LEU A 212 15.30 3.20 -17.82
CA LEU A 212 15.81 1.90 -17.38
C LEU A 212 14.77 1.10 -16.58
N MET A 213 14.04 1.77 -15.69
CA MET A 213 13.03 1.12 -14.85
C MET A 213 11.79 0.72 -15.66
N ILE A 214 11.39 1.56 -16.60
CA ILE A 214 10.29 1.28 -17.54
C ILE A 214 10.66 0.12 -18.46
N GLU A 215 11.90 -0.02 -18.89
CA GLU A 215 12.31 -1.12 -19.76
C GLU A 215 12.47 -2.44 -18.99
N ASN A 216 13.14 -2.43 -17.82
CA ASN A 216 13.88 -3.64 -17.38
C ASN A 216 13.64 -4.10 -15.95
N ARG A 217 12.78 -3.41 -15.21
CA ARG A 217 12.63 -3.66 -13.77
C ARG A 217 11.18 -3.66 -13.33
N ASP A 218 10.93 -4.12 -12.12
CA ASP A 218 9.58 -4.24 -11.58
C ASP A 218 8.84 -2.88 -11.61
N PRO A 219 7.78 -2.73 -12.43
CA PRO A 219 7.04 -1.48 -12.52
C PRO A 219 6.30 -1.16 -11.21
N THR A 220 5.96 -2.17 -10.39
CA THR A 220 5.25 -1.96 -9.11
C THR A 220 6.12 -1.28 -8.09
N LEU A 221 7.34 -1.78 -7.91
CA LEU A 221 8.34 -1.21 -7.04
C LEU A 221 8.71 0.20 -7.51
N PHE A 222 9.02 0.38 -8.79
CA PHE A 222 9.39 1.68 -9.33
C PHE A 222 8.29 2.73 -9.22
N ALA A 223 7.04 2.37 -9.55
CA ALA A 223 5.90 3.28 -9.41
C ALA A 223 5.73 3.72 -7.95
N SER A 224 6.04 2.86 -6.99
CA SER A 224 5.95 3.17 -5.55
C SER A 224 7.06 4.13 -5.13
N VAL A 225 8.29 3.89 -5.57
CA VAL A 225 9.44 4.80 -5.38
C VAL A 225 9.14 6.20 -5.94
N LEU A 226 8.71 6.28 -7.21
CA LEU A 226 8.43 7.56 -7.86
C LEU A 226 7.33 8.35 -7.14
N ARG A 227 6.26 7.66 -6.70
CA ARG A 227 5.14 8.30 -6.01
C ARG A 227 5.46 8.71 -4.57
N LEU A 228 6.32 7.97 -3.87
CA LEU A 228 6.83 8.39 -2.55
C LEU A 228 7.76 9.60 -2.68
N TRP A 229 8.60 9.62 -3.73
CA TRP A 229 9.53 10.72 -4.00
C TRP A 229 8.82 12.04 -4.33
N ASP A 230 7.79 11.98 -5.19
CA ASP A 230 7.02 13.15 -5.62
C ASP A 230 5.89 13.52 -4.64
N GLY A 231 5.65 12.73 -3.60
CA GLY A 231 4.57 12.96 -2.64
C GLY A 231 4.89 14.02 -1.58
N ASP A 232 3.84 14.47 -0.90
CA ASP A 232 3.93 15.45 0.18
C ASP A 232 3.85 14.75 1.55
N TYR A 233 5.01 14.52 2.16
CA TYR A 233 5.17 13.78 3.40
C TYR A 233 5.93 14.61 4.44
N VAL A 234 5.54 14.51 5.71
CA VAL A 234 6.21 15.25 6.81
C VAL A 234 7.70 14.93 6.88
N ARG A 235 8.05 13.64 6.72
CA ARG A 235 9.44 13.13 6.71
C ARG A 235 10.02 12.99 5.30
N ILE A 236 9.58 13.81 4.33
CA ILE A 236 10.02 13.74 2.92
C ILE A 236 11.55 13.81 2.74
N ARG A 237 12.26 14.52 3.62
CA ARG A 237 13.74 14.58 3.58
C ARG A 237 14.35 13.20 3.78
N GLY A 238 13.89 12.46 4.80
CA GLY A 238 14.31 11.09 5.05
C GLY A 238 13.93 10.15 3.92
N PHE A 239 12.71 10.29 3.37
CA PHE A 239 12.28 9.46 2.24
C PHE A 239 13.18 9.67 1.03
N LYS A 240 13.51 10.93 0.69
CA LYS A 240 14.41 11.25 -0.43
C LYS A 240 15.83 10.77 -0.19
N ARG A 241 16.34 10.81 1.06
CA ARG A 241 17.64 10.22 1.42
C ARG A 241 17.67 8.74 1.05
N GLU A 242 16.78 7.94 1.61
CA GLU A 242 16.76 6.49 1.39
C GLU A 242 16.48 6.12 -0.08
N LEU A 243 15.52 6.80 -0.72
CA LEU A 243 15.17 6.52 -2.11
C LEU A 243 16.27 6.96 -3.09
N SER A 244 17.02 8.02 -2.79
CA SER A 244 18.17 8.42 -3.61
C SER A 244 19.29 7.40 -3.53
N TYR A 245 19.55 6.86 -2.33
CA TYR A 245 20.49 5.76 -2.15
C TYR A 245 20.03 4.54 -2.94
N TRP A 246 18.77 4.13 -2.82
CA TRP A 246 18.20 3.03 -3.61
C TRP A 246 18.38 3.24 -5.12
N CYS A 247 18.12 4.45 -5.64
CA CYS A 247 18.33 4.78 -7.05
C CYS A 247 19.79 4.64 -7.48
N SER A 248 20.74 4.93 -6.58
CA SER A 248 22.19 4.82 -6.86
C SER A 248 22.67 3.38 -7.00
N GLN A 249 21.94 2.41 -6.43
CA GLN A 249 22.26 0.99 -6.52
C GLN A 249 21.73 0.32 -7.80
N ILE A 250 20.94 1.05 -8.60
CA ILE A 250 20.37 0.49 -9.83
C ILE A 250 21.44 0.45 -10.92
N LEU A 251 21.83 -0.78 -11.28
CA LEU A 251 22.75 -1.05 -12.37
C LEU A 251 22.04 -0.92 -13.72
N ILE A 252 22.66 -0.15 -14.63
CA ILE A 252 22.24 -0.02 -16.02
C ILE A 252 22.51 -1.34 -16.72
N THR A 253 21.46 -1.93 -17.29
CA THR A 253 21.54 -3.15 -18.09
C THR A 253 20.81 -2.93 -19.40
N ASP A 254 21.43 -3.33 -20.51
CA ASP A 254 20.80 -3.29 -21.83
C ASP A 254 19.60 -4.23 -21.87
N SER A 255 18.59 -3.83 -22.63
CA SER A 255 17.42 -4.66 -22.91
C SER A 255 16.73 -4.23 -24.18
N GLU A 256 16.02 -5.19 -24.75
CA GLU A 256 15.35 -5.06 -26.03
C GLU A 256 13.86 -5.37 -25.87
N VAL A 257 13.17 -4.68 -24.96
CA VAL A 257 11.70 -4.71 -24.99
C VAL A 257 11.26 -3.98 -26.25
N LYS A 258 10.77 -4.73 -27.23
CA LYS A 258 10.21 -4.16 -28.45
C LYS A 258 8.97 -3.32 -28.11
N PRO A 259 8.96 -2.01 -28.44
CA PRO A 259 7.81 -1.17 -28.20
C PRO A 259 6.57 -1.68 -28.94
N ASP A 260 5.40 -1.59 -28.33
CA ASP A 260 4.11 -1.87 -28.98
C ASP A 260 3.39 -0.56 -29.32
N GLU A 261 3.51 -0.13 -30.57
CA GLU A 261 2.90 1.11 -31.09
C GLU A 261 1.37 1.04 -31.24
N ASN A 262 0.76 -0.14 -31.08
CA ASN A 262 -0.68 -0.32 -31.18
C ASN A 262 -1.34 -0.60 -29.82
N HIS A 263 -0.57 -0.48 -28.74
CA HIS A 263 -1.07 -0.80 -27.40
C HIS A 263 -2.15 0.18 -26.94
N TRP A 264 -3.19 -0.34 -26.28
CA TRP A 264 -4.34 0.47 -25.86
C TRP A 264 -4.00 1.56 -24.83
N LEU A 265 -2.85 1.47 -24.15
CA LEU A 265 -2.33 2.49 -23.22
C LEU A 265 -2.11 3.84 -23.91
N LEU A 266 -1.81 3.84 -25.21
CA LEU A 266 -1.57 5.05 -26.00
C LEU A 266 -2.81 5.94 -26.08
N ASN A 267 -4.01 5.35 -25.95
CA ASN A 267 -5.26 6.09 -26.00
C ASN A 267 -5.54 6.88 -24.71
N LYS A 268 -4.79 6.65 -23.62
CA LYS A 268 -4.92 7.31 -22.30
C LYS A 268 -6.34 7.28 -21.70
N ASP A 269 -7.18 6.35 -22.15
CA ASP A 269 -8.54 6.17 -21.65
C ASP A 269 -8.50 5.43 -20.31
N LYS A 270 -8.80 6.16 -19.23
CA LYS A 270 -8.80 5.64 -17.86
C LYS A 270 -9.79 4.49 -17.68
N ARG A 271 -10.91 4.49 -18.40
CA ARG A 271 -11.93 3.44 -18.30
C ARG A 271 -11.41 2.08 -18.77
N LYS A 272 -10.39 2.06 -19.65
CA LYS A 272 -9.75 0.81 -20.08
C LYS A 272 -9.04 0.08 -18.93
N PHE A 273 -8.52 0.78 -17.92
CA PHE A 273 -7.93 0.14 -16.74
C PHE A 273 -8.99 -0.58 -15.90
N ILE A 274 -10.19 0.00 -15.76
CA ILE A 274 -11.33 -0.65 -15.10
C ILE A 274 -11.73 -1.91 -15.88
N LEU A 275 -11.90 -1.80 -17.20
CA LEU A 275 -12.26 -2.95 -18.04
C LEU A 275 -11.21 -4.07 -18.01
N ALA A 276 -9.92 -3.71 -18.02
CA ALA A 276 -8.82 -4.66 -17.92
C ALA A 276 -8.80 -5.38 -16.57
N SER A 277 -8.95 -4.64 -15.47
CA SER A 277 -9.00 -5.21 -14.11
C SER A 277 -10.22 -6.10 -13.89
N GLU A 278 -11.39 -5.73 -14.40
CA GLU A 278 -12.57 -6.60 -14.40
C GLU A 278 -12.33 -7.92 -15.14
N LYS A 279 -11.67 -7.85 -16.31
CA LYS A 279 -11.30 -9.05 -17.06
C LYS A 279 -10.37 -9.93 -16.23
N MET A 280 -9.38 -9.36 -15.53
CA MET A 280 -8.44 -10.10 -14.67
C MET A 280 -9.14 -10.85 -13.55
N VAL A 281 -10.01 -10.20 -12.78
CA VAL A 281 -10.67 -10.85 -11.63
C VAL A 281 -11.62 -11.98 -12.05
N ARG A 282 -12.15 -11.92 -13.29
CA ARG A 282 -12.98 -12.97 -13.90
C ARG A 282 -12.18 -14.15 -14.48
N ARG A 283 -10.87 -14.05 -14.68
CA ARG A 283 -10.05 -15.16 -15.23
C ARG A 283 -10.08 -16.38 -14.31
N LYS A 284 -9.87 -17.57 -14.86
CA LYS A 284 -9.64 -18.81 -14.09
C LYS A 284 -8.17 -18.92 -13.64
N LYS A 285 -7.70 -17.92 -12.89
CA LYS A 285 -6.39 -17.92 -12.19
C LYS A 285 -6.61 -17.97 -10.67
N SER A 286 -5.58 -18.29 -9.89
CA SER A 286 -5.64 -18.26 -8.42
C SER A 286 -5.94 -16.84 -7.91
N LYS A 287 -6.35 -16.73 -6.63
CA LYS A 287 -6.58 -15.41 -6.01
C LYS A 287 -5.30 -14.58 -5.96
N SER A 288 -4.16 -15.22 -5.72
CA SER A 288 -2.85 -14.55 -5.63
C SER A 288 -2.42 -13.97 -6.99
N GLU A 289 -2.51 -14.77 -8.05
CA GLU A 289 -2.19 -14.30 -9.40
C GLU A 289 -3.08 -13.11 -9.84
N LYS A 290 -4.36 -13.13 -9.48
CA LYS A 290 -5.27 -12.00 -9.73
C LYS A 290 -4.88 -10.76 -8.95
N ALA A 291 -4.52 -10.92 -7.67
CA ALA A 291 -4.08 -9.83 -6.82
C ALA A 291 -2.80 -9.18 -7.36
N ASN A 292 -1.79 -9.97 -7.72
CA ASN A 292 -0.54 -9.50 -8.32
C ASN A 292 -0.80 -8.76 -9.65
N ALA A 293 -1.66 -9.32 -10.51
CA ALA A 293 -2.05 -8.68 -11.77
C ALA A 293 -2.69 -7.29 -11.58
N LEU A 294 -3.54 -7.13 -10.56
CA LEU A 294 -4.18 -5.84 -10.25
C LEU A 294 -3.16 -4.80 -9.78
N VAL A 295 -2.18 -5.20 -8.97
CA VAL A 295 -1.13 -4.30 -8.46
C VAL A 295 -0.19 -3.87 -9.58
N ILE A 296 0.18 -4.80 -10.48
CA ILE A 296 0.93 -4.49 -11.71
C ILE A 296 0.17 -3.50 -12.58
N LEU A 297 -1.13 -3.76 -12.82
CA LEU A 297 -1.96 -2.87 -13.64
C LEU A 297 -2.07 -1.47 -13.03
N GLU A 298 -2.22 -1.36 -11.71
CA GLU A 298 -2.27 -0.06 -11.03
C GLU A 298 -0.95 0.71 -11.10
N ALA A 299 0.18 0.01 -10.98
CA ALA A 299 1.49 0.61 -11.15
C ALA A 299 1.70 1.15 -12.56
N VAL A 300 1.35 0.37 -13.59
CA VAL A 300 1.42 0.82 -14.99
C VAL A 300 0.46 1.98 -15.24
N ARG A 301 -0.74 1.95 -14.65
CA ARG A 301 -1.69 3.07 -14.69
C ARG A 301 -1.05 4.35 -14.16
N ALA A 302 -0.41 4.28 -12.99
CA ALA A 302 0.27 5.43 -12.40
C ALA A 302 1.40 5.95 -13.29
N LEU A 303 2.30 5.07 -13.76
CA LEU A 303 3.42 5.46 -14.63
C LEU A 303 2.94 6.05 -15.98
N SER A 304 1.86 5.51 -16.53
CA SER A 304 1.31 5.97 -17.82
C SER A 304 0.83 7.42 -17.82
N SER A 305 0.52 7.97 -16.64
CA SER A 305 -0.01 9.34 -16.50
C SER A 305 1.03 10.42 -16.83
N THR A 306 2.32 10.12 -16.64
CA THR A 306 3.44 11.04 -16.86
C THR A 306 4.41 10.56 -17.93
N ALA A 307 4.20 9.36 -18.49
CA ALA A 307 5.06 8.76 -19.50
C ALA A 307 4.99 9.46 -20.87
N THR A 308 6.13 9.50 -21.55
CA THR A 308 6.23 9.90 -22.96
C THR A 308 5.58 8.86 -23.88
N HIS A 309 5.36 9.21 -25.15
CA HIS A 309 4.80 8.27 -26.12
C HIS A 309 5.64 7.00 -26.24
N HIS A 310 6.97 7.13 -26.34
CA HIS A 310 7.87 5.99 -26.45
C HIS A 310 7.82 5.10 -25.20
N GLN A 311 7.84 5.70 -24.01
CA GLN A 311 7.70 4.99 -22.74
C GLN A 311 6.36 4.24 -22.63
N LEU A 312 5.26 4.80 -23.15
CA LEU A 312 3.95 4.14 -23.18
C LEU A 312 3.95 2.89 -24.07
N CYS A 313 4.61 2.94 -25.23
CA CYS A 313 4.75 1.77 -26.10
C CYS A 313 5.52 0.63 -25.39
N ILE A 314 6.59 0.97 -24.66
CA ILE A 314 7.37 0.00 -23.87
C ILE A 314 6.54 -0.54 -22.71
N LEU A 315 5.93 0.34 -21.90
CA LEU A 315 5.06 -0.05 -20.79
C LEU A 315 3.92 -0.96 -21.25
N GLY A 316 3.34 -0.72 -22.42
CA GLY A 316 2.31 -1.56 -23.02
C GLY A 316 2.80 -2.96 -23.34
N ALA A 317 3.94 -3.07 -24.03
CA ALA A 317 4.56 -4.35 -24.32
C ALA A 317 4.86 -5.14 -23.03
N ARG A 318 5.40 -4.47 -22.01
CA ARG A 318 5.70 -5.08 -20.70
C ARG A 318 4.45 -5.50 -19.96
N LEU A 319 3.41 -4.69 -19.97
CA LEU A 319 2.13 -5.03 -19.33
C LEU A 319 1.58 -6.34 -19.89
N ASN A 320 1.65 -6.55 -21.21
CA ASN A 320 1.23 -7.80 -21.84
C ASN A 320 2.10 -9.00 -21.41
N GLN A 321 3.41 -8.82 -21.32
CA GLN A 321 4.33 -9.88 -20.86
C GLN A 321 4.04 -10.28 -19.41
N LEU A 322 3.93 -9.29 -18.51
CA LEU A 322 3.71 -9.50 -17.07
C LEU A 322 2.33 -10.11 -16.74
N LEU A 323 1.35 -9.98 -17.64
CA LEU A 323 -0.03 -10.42 -17.42
C LEU A 323 -0.47 -11.63 -18.26
N SER A 324 0.44 -12.19 -19.05
CA SER A 324 0.23 -13.45 -19.79
C SER A 324 -0.07 -14.60 -18.81
#